data_AF-A0A0C2C3W8-F1
#
_entry.id   AF-A0A0C2C3W8-F1
#
_cell.length_a   1.000
_cell.length_b   1.000
_cell.length_c   1.000
_cell.angle_alpha   90.00
_cell.angle_beta   90.00
_cell.angle_gamma   90.00
#
_symmetry.space_group_name_H-M   'P 1'
#
loop_
_entity.id
_entity.type
_entity.pdbx_description
1 polymer ?
#
loop_
_entity_poly.entity_id
_entity_poly.type
_entity_poly.pdbx_seq_one_letter_code
_entity_poly.pdbx_strand_id
1 'polypeptide(L)'
;MVKRNAWKRCWKLNVSELTAFPETQCAKPASVESMTWSPDGAVLAVAMNDGHLHLIEAEEGVVRWSRSLGPSTCAQRMRWFWSGSPPPAKVEWVRDWPVYDEVKAAASIFGNGDDILDERISKTLLYENLFRKSLKGTILFMIRDDLVVLALAGGLVPVTEIRLVEKLGSVHMTDSIPITAHLKLDVISIYDILYSQKDGLTIAVTDYGPRPKLDDVDRD
;
A
#
# COMPACT_ATOMS: atom_id res chain seq x y z
N MET A 1 22.89 7.32 37.02
CA MET A 1 21.73 8.15 36.59
C MET A 1 21.86 8.42 35.10
N VAL A 2 21.17 7.65 34.24
CA VAL A 2 21.30 7.77 32.78
C VAL A 2 20.29 8.81 32.29
N LYS A 3 20.77 10.01 31.91
CA LYS A 3 19.94 11.00 31.21
C LYS A 3 19.65 10.48 29.80
N ARG A 4 18.46 9.91 29.58
CA ARG A 4 17.93 9.69 28.23
C ARG A 4 17.21 10.95 27.76
N ASN A 5 17.96 11.92 27.26
CA ASN A 5 17.39 13.01 26.45
C ASN A 5 17.17 12.51 25.02
N ALA A 6 16.32 11.49 24.84
CA ALA A 6 15.83 11.12 23.53
C ALA A 6 14.51 11.86 23.33
N TRP A 7 14.55 12.95 22.57
CA TRP A 7 13.34 13.65 22.17
C TRP A 7 12.55 12.73 21.26
N LYS A 8 11.28 12.48 21.59
CA LYS A 8 10.38 11.76 20.71
C LYS A 8 9.62 12.79 19.90
N ARG A 9 9.77 12.76 18.57
CA ARG A 9 8.87 13.50 17.69
C ARG A 9 7.58 12.71 17.58
N CYS A 10 6.46 13.41 17.67
CA CYS A 10 5.14 12.86 17.39
C CYS A 10 4.37 13.85 16.53
N TRP A 11 3.53 13.30 15.66
CA TRP A 11 2.58 14.05 14.86
C TRP A 11 1.20 13.45 15.06
N LYS A 12 0.16 14.25 14.77
CA LYS A 12 -1.23 13.83 14.76
C LYS A 12 -1.82 14.25 13.43
N LEU A 13 -2.27 13.27 12.65
CA LEU A 13 -2.91 13.49 11.36
C LEU A 13 -4.35 12.95 11.41
N ASN A 14 -5.32 13.75 10.98
CA ASN A 14 -6.69 13.27 10.81
C ASN A 14 -6.87 12.69 9.40
N VAL A 15 -6.76 11.37 9.29
CA VAL A 15 -6.78 10.68 7.99
C VAL A 15 -8.15 10.76 7.31
N SER A 16 -9.25 10.90 8.06
CA SER A 16 -10.61 11.00 7.48
C SER A 16 -10.87 12.33 6.78
N GLU A 17 -10.06 13.35 7.05
CA GLU A 17 -10.14 14.67 6.39
C GLU A 17 -9.28 14.73 5.12
N LEU A 18 -8.50 13.68 4.84
CA LEU A 18 -7.70 13.61 3.64
C LEU A 18 -8.61 13.32 2.44
N THR A 19 -8.58 14.20 1.45
CA THR A 19 -9.13 13.89 0.13
C THR A 19 -8.06 13.18 -0.70
N ALA A 20 -8.42 12.15 -1.45
CA ALA A 20 -7.51 11.66 -2.47
C ALA A 20 -7.34 12.74 -3.54
N PHE A 21 -6.07 12.96 -3.89
CA PHE A 21 -5.70 13.94 -4.89
C PHE A 21 -5.93 13.34 -6.29
N PRO A 22 -6.52 14.07 -7.26
CA PRO A 22 -7.15 15.38 -7.13
C PRO A 22 -8.62 15.25 -6.70
N GLU A 23 -8.98 15.94 -5.60
CA GLU A 23 -10.33 16.24 -5.11
C GLU A 23 -11.45 15.24 -5.46
N THR A 24 -11.44 14.05 -4.87
CA THR A 24 -12.69 13.31 -4.63
C THR A 24 -13.24 13.70 -3.27
N GLN A 25 -14.20 14.61 -3.27
CA GLN A 25 -14.96 15.00 -2.08
C GLN A 25 -15.76 13.77 -1.60
N CYS A 26 -15.37 13.19 -0.47
CA CYS A 26 -16.11 12.07 0.11
C CYS A 26 -17.40 12.61 0.78
N ALA A 27 -18.55 12.06 0.41
CA ALA A 27 -19.86 12.49 0.94
C ALA A 27 -20.05 12.19 2.44
N LYS A 28 -19.16 11.37 3.03
CA LYS A 28 -19.13 10.98 4.45
C LYS A 28 -17.68 10.89 4.93
N PRO A 29 -17.38 11.15 6.22
CA PRO A 29 -16.04 10.91 6.75
C PRO A 29 -15.71 9.41 6.67
N ALA A 30 -14.64 9.08 5.96
CA ALA A 30 -14.17 7.71 5.80
C ALA A 30 -13.49 7.20 7.09
N SER A 31 -13.59 5.90 7.35
CA SER A 31 -12.92 5.23 8.48
C SER A 31 -11.72 4.42 8.00
N VAL A 32 -10.72 4.30 8.87
CA VAL A 32 -9.56 3.44 8.65
C VAL A 32 -9.98 1.97 8.75
N GLU A 33 -9.72 1.18 7.71
CA GLU A 33 -9.93 -0.28 7.68
C GLU A 33 -8.65 -1.04 8.02
N SER A 34 -7.52 -0.58 7.49
CA SER A 34 -6.25 -1.26 7.70
C SER A 34 -5.07 -0.29 7.68
N MET A 35 -4.02 -0.65 8.42
CA MET A 35 -2.77 0.09 8.45
C MET A 35 -1.60 -0.87 8.49
N THR A 36 -0.51 -0.53 7.80
CA THR A 36 0.73 -1.29 7.87
C THR A 36 1.93 -0.39 7.63
N TRP A 37 2.96 -0.57 8.45
CA TRP A 37 4.22 0.11 8.25
C TRP A 37 4.99 -0.54 7.11
N SER A 38 5.65 0.27 6.31
CA SER A 38 6.78 -0.17 5.51
C SER A 38 7.82 -0.87 6.40
N PRO A 39 8.55 -1.88 5.88
CA PRO A 39 9.45 -2.68 6.70
C PRO A 39 10.59 -1.90 7.38
N ASP A 40 10.97 -0.74 6.84
CA ASP A 40 11.96 0.17 7.42
C ASP A 40 11.36 1.24 8.34
N GLY A 41 10.03 1.31 8.43
CA GLY A 41 9.29 2.25 9.26
C GLY A 41 9.24 3.68 8.74
N ALA A 42 9.74 3.97 7.54
CA ALA A 42 9.76 5.33 7.00
C ALA A 42 8.40 5.79 6.47
N VAL A 43 7.52 4.85 6.14
CA VAL A 43 6.19 5.10 5.57
C VAL A 43 5.13 4.26 6.27
N LEU A 44 3.98 4.86 6.55
CA LEU A 44 2.76 4.19 6.99
C LEU A 44 1.75 4.15 5.84
N ALA A 45 1.33 2.95 5.44
CA ALA A 45 0.18 2.77 4.56
C ALA A 45 -1.11 2.75 5.39
N VAL A 46 -2.12 3.50 4.94
CA VAL A 46 -3.45 3.57 5.56
C VAL A 46 -4.52 3.35 4.51
N ALA A 47 -5.30 2.29 4.66
CA ALA A 47 -6.45 1.99 3.83
C ALA A 47 -7.73 2.45 4.51
N MET A 48 -8.56 3.13 3.72
CA MET A 48 -9.83 3.70 4.12
C MET A 48 -10.99 2.86 3.57
N ASN A 49 -12.14 2.92 4.25
CA ASN A 49 -13.35 2.19 3.86
C ASN A 49 -14.03 2.73 2.60
N ASP A 50 -13.65 3.92 2.15
CA ASP A 50 -14.10 4.57 0.92
C ASP A 50 -13.22 4.22 -0.30
N GLY A 51 -12.29 3.26 -0.13
CA GLY A 51 -11.42 2.77 -1.18
C GLY A 51 -10.16 3.59 -1.39
N HIS A 52 -9.86 4.57 -0.53
CA HIS A 52 -8.60 5.30 -0.59
C HIS A 52 -7.47 4.59 0.16
N LEU A 53 -6.29 4.55 -0.46
CA LEU A 53 -5.01 4.17 0.15
C LEU A 53 -4.14 5.42 0.26
N HIS A 54 -3.68 5.75 1.46
CA HIS A 54 -2.74 6.83 1.73
C HIS A 54 -1.38 6.27 2.16
N LEU A 55 -0.29 6.89 1.68
CA LEU A 55 1.06 6.66 2.16
C LEU A 55 1.55 7.90 2.89
N ILE A 56 1.83 7.76 4.17
CA ILE A 56 2.21 8.85 5.08
C ILE A 56 3.67 8.66 5.47
N GLU A 57 4.49 9.70 5.28
CA GLU A 57 5.88 9.70 5.75
C GLU A 57 5.91 9.80 7.28
N ALA A 58 6.73 8.95 7.90
CA ALA A 58 6.81 8.81 9.35
C ALA A 58 7.47 10.00 10.04
N GLU A 59 8.41 10.68 9.38
CA GLU A 59 9.21 11.74 10.01
C GLU A 59 8.36 12.98 10.32
N GLU A 60 7.60 13.44 9.31
CA GLU A 60 6.83 14.69 9.39
C GLU A 60 5.30 14.45 9.43
N GLY A 61 4.83 13.21 9.24
CA GLY A 61 3.40 12.89 9.23
C GLY A 61 2.67 13.41 7.99
N VAL A 62 3.40 13.66 6.90
CA VAL A 62 2.87 14.22 5.67
C VAL A 62 2.42 13.11 4.73
N VAL A 63 1.22 13.25 4.16
CA VAL A 63 0.72 12.37 3.10
C VAL A 63 1.55 12.61 1.85
N ARG A 64 2.31 11.60 1.44
CA ARG A 64 3.16 11.67 0.24
C ARG A 64 2.46 11.15 -1.00
N TRP A 65 1.46 10.28 -0.82
CA TRP A 65 0.73 9.69 -1.94
C TRP A 65 -0.65 9.20 -1.52
N SER A 66 -1.59 9.24 -2.45
CA SER A 66 -2.94 8.71 -2.29
C SER A 66 -3.36 7.98 -3.57
N ARG A 67 -4.14 6.91 -3.44
CA ARG A 67 -4.76 6.20 -4.57
C ARG A 67 -6.17 5.78 -4.24
N SER A 68 -7.08 5.95 -5.21
CA SER A 68 -8.40 5.34 -5.17
C SER A 68 -8.34 3.92 -5.77
N LEU A 69 -8.90 2.95 -5.05
CA LEU A 69 -9.04 1.56 -5.48
C LEU A 69 -10.35 1.31 -6.24
N GLY A 70 -11.23 2.31 -6.29
CA GLY A 70 -12.59 2.22 -6.84
C GLY A 70 -13.65 2.51 -5.77
N PRO A 71 -14.84 2.97 -6.17
CA PRO A 71 -15.86 3.48 -5.25
C PRO A 71 -16.54 2.40 -4.39
N SER A 72 -16.43 1.12 -4.75
CA SER A 72 -17.11 0.00 -4.10
C SER A 72 -16.15 -1.00 -3.43
N THR A 73 -14.84 -0.75 -3.51
CA THR A 73 -13.80 -1.67 -3.06
C THR A 73 -13.10 -1.09 -1.84
N CYS A 74 -12.94 -1.88 -0.79
CA CYS A 74 -12.08 -1.52 0.33
C CYS A 74 -10.98 -2.55 0.57
N ALA A 75 -9.84 -2.08 1.07
CA ALA A 75 -8.75 -2.94 1.50
C ALA A 75 -8.94 -3.34 2.96
N GLN A 76 -9.42 -4.56 3.17
CA GLN A 76 -9.70 -5.11 4.50
C GLN A 76 -8.42 -5.36 5.31
N ARG A 77 -7.35 -5.79 4.64
CA ARG A 77 -6.07 -6.09 5.28
C ARG A 77 -4.89 -5.74 4.39
N MET A 78 -3.82 -5.27 5.02
CA MET A 78 -2.56 -4.98 4.36
C MET A 78 -1.36 -5.56 5.10
N ARG A 79 -0.37 -6.01 4.33
CA ARG A 79 0.91 -6.52 4.84
C ARG A 79 2.05 -6.05 3.94
N TRP A 80 3.01 -5.35 4.53
CA TRP A 80 4.19 -4.87 3.82
C TRP A 80 5.41 -5.73 4.16
N PHE A 81 6.11 -6.18 3.14
CA PHE A 81 7.29 -7.02 3.25
C PHE A 81 8.46 -6.42 2.47
N TRP A 82 9.68 -6.85 2.82
CA TRP A 82 10.78 -6.80 1.88
C TRP A 82 10.49 -7.78 0.74
N SER A 83 10.60 -7.32 -0.51
CA SER A 83 10.64 -8.24 -1.66
C SER A 83 12.00 -8.95 -1.75
N GLY A 84 13.02 -8.32 -1.16
CA GLY A 84 14.42 -8.72 -1.08
C GLY A 84 14.84 -9.30 0.27
N SER A 85 16.13 -9.62 0.37
CA SER A 85 16.81 -9.55 1.66
C SER A 85 16.76 -8.11 2.18
N PRO A 86 16.44 -7.87 3.47
CA PRO A 86 16.44 -6.53 4.04
C PRO A 86 17.83 -5.89 3.86
N PRO A 87 17.92 -4.58 3.58
CA PRO A 87 19.19 -3.88 3.60
C PRO A 87 19.83 -4.02 4.99
N PRO A 88 21.18 -4.08 5.08
CA PRO A 88 21.85 -4.17 6.36
C PRO A 88 21.45 -2.99 7.26
N ALA A 89 21.24 -3.26 8.55
CA ALA A 89 20.67 -2.33 9.54
C ALA A 89 21.48 -1.02 9.77
N LYS A 90 22.58 -0.82 9.04
CA LYS A 90 23.40 0.37 9.01
C LYS A 90 23.92 0.62 7.60
N VAL A 91 23.02 0.95 6.68
CA VAL A 91 23.45 1.88 5.64
C VAL A 91 23.36 3.23 6.32
N GLU A 92 24.51 3.80 6.70
CA GLU A 92 24.60 5.23 6.93
C GLU A 92 24.18 5.87 5.61
N TRP A 93 22.90 6.17 5.47
CA TRP A 93 22.44 7.11 4.47
C TRP A 93 23.27 8.35 4.74
N VAL A 94 24.17 8.66 3.81
CA VAL A 94 25.05 9.82 3.86
C VAL A 94 24.22 10.97 4.40
N ARG A 95 24.60 11.44 5.60
CA ARG A 95 23.92 12.53 6.28
C ARG A 95 23.84 13.68 5.29
N ASP A 96 22.60 14.09 5.04
CA ASP A 96 22.24 15.36 4.43
C ASP A 96 22.90 15.62 3.07
N TRP A 97 22.38 14.98 2.02
CA TRP A 97 22.36 15.67 0.73
C TRP A 97 21.25 16.72 0.81
N PRO A 98 21.51 18.02 0.57
CA PRO A 98 20.53 19.07 0.76
C PRO A 98 19.52 19.03 -0.38
N VAL A 99 18.53 18.13 -0.29
CA VAL A 99 17.35 18.11 -1.16
C VAL A 99 16.65 19.48 -1.11
N TYR A 100 16.76 20.19 0.01
CA TYR A 100 16.30 21.56 0.16
C TYR A 100 16.96 22.54 -0.82
N ASP A 101 18.24 22.34 -1.16
CA ASP A 101 18.98 23.22 -2.09
C ASP A 101 18.66 22.92 -3.55
N GLU A 102 18.42 21.66 -3.92
CA GLU A 102 17.96 21.31 -5.28
C GLU A 102 16.53 21.77 -5.54
N VAL A 103 15.65 21.67 -4.54
CA VAL A 103 14.28 22.22 -4.59
C VAL A 103 14.34 23.75 -4.72
N LYS A 104 15.18 24.43 -3.92
CA LYS A 104 15.42 25.88 -4.06
C LYS A 104 16.05 26.27 -5.41
N ALA A 105 16.99 25.47 -5.91
CA ALA A 105 17.64 25.72 -7.20
C ALA A 105 16.64 25.57 -8.35
N ALA A 106 15.81 24.52 -8.33
CA ALA A 106 14.72 24.35 -9.28
C ALA A 106 13.73 25.52 -9.19
N ALA A 107 13.30 25.90 -7.97
CA ALA A 107 12.40 27.05 -7.76
C ALA A 107 12.99 28.38 -8.29
N SER A 108 14.32 28.57 -8.17
CA SER A 108 14.99 29.80 -8.63
C SER A 108 15.06 29.95 -10.16
N ILE A 109 14.94 28.86 -10.91
CA ILE A 109 15.05 28.86 -12.39
C ILE A 109 13.72 29.26 -13.03
N PHE A 110 12.59 28.97 -12.39
CA PHE A 110 11.27 29.06 -13.02
C PHE A 110 10.45 30.31 -12.69
N GLY A 111 10.98 31.23 -11.87
CA GLY A 111 10.50 32.61 -11.70
C GLY A 111 8.98 32.82 -11.71
N ASN A 112 8.39 32.98 -10.52
CA ASN A 112 7.06 33.53 -10.27
C ASN A 112 5.89 32.81 -10.95
N GLY A 113 5.67 31.55 -10.52
CA GLY A 113 4.47 30.75 -10.78
C GLY A 113 4.09 29.88 -9.57
N ASP A 114 4.27 30.44 -8.37
CA ASP A 114 5.04 29.82 -7.29
C ASP A 114 4.37 28.76 -6.41
N ASP A 115 3.05 28.61 -6.34
CA ASP A 115 2.48 27.68 -5.33
C ASP A 115 2.20 26.26 -5.86
N ILE A 116 1.79 26.12 -7.12
CA ILE A 116 1.33 24.83 -7.68
C ILE A 116 2.48 24.03 -8.30
N LEU A 117 3.45 24.73 -8.91
CA LEU A 117 4.61 24.07 -9.52
C LEU A 117 5.64 23.62 -8.48
N ASP A 118 5.83 24.41 -7.43
CA ASP A 118 6.77 24.13 -6.33
C ASP A 118 6.33 22.89 -5.54
N GLU A 119 5.03 22.80 -5.22
CA GLU A 119 4.48 21.62 -4.55
C GLU A 119 4.59 20.37 -5.42
N ARG A 120 4.37 20.48 -6.74
CA ARG A 120 4.41 19.33 -7.66
C ARG A 120 5.83 18.82 -7.90
N ILE A 121 6.81 19.72 -8.06
CA ILE A 121 8.23 19.35 -8.23
C ILE A 121 8.77 18.78 -6.92
N SER A 122 8.48 19.43 -5.79
CA SER A 122 8.83 18.93 -4.46
C SER A 122 8.23 17.54 -4.22
N LYS A 123 6.94 17.33 -4.50
CA LYS A 123 6.28 16.02 -4.39
C LYS A 123 6.95 14.97 -5.29
N THR A 124 7.29 15.30 -6.52
CA THR A 124 7.92 14.36 -7.47
C THR A 124 9.33 13.95 -7.03
N LEU A 125 10.15 14.92 -6.61
CA LEU A 125 11.52 14.68 -6.16
C LEU A 125 11.56 13.96 -4.79
N LEU A 126 10.66 14.34 -3.88
CA LEU A 126 10.50 13.68 -2.60
C LEU A 126 9.99 12.24 -2.77
N TYR A 127 9.07 12.02 -3.71
CA TYR A 127 8.60 10.69 -4.10
C TYR A 127 9.75 9.84 -4.65
N GLU A 128 10.54 10.37 -5.60
CA GLU A 128 11.69 9.65 -6.13
C GLU A 128 12.72 9.33 -5.05
N ASN A 129 12.96 10.25 -4.12
CA ASN A 129 13.89 10.03 -3.01
C ASN A 129 13.36 9.01 -2.00
N LEU A 130 12.11 9.12 -1.59
CA LEU A 130 11.47 8.15 -0.68
C LEU A 130 11.45 6.77 -1.32
N PHE A 131 11.13 6.69 -2.61
CA PHE A 131 11.19 5.43 -3.34
C PHE A 131 12.60 4.87 -3.39
N ARG A 132 13.60 5.66 -3.79
CA ARG A 132 15.00 5.20 -3.92
C ARG A 132 15.61 4.79 -2.58
N LYS A 133 15.30 5.51 -1.50
CA LYS A 133 15.91 5.30 -0.18
C LYS A 133 15.18 4.23 0.65
N SER A 134 13.85 4.21 0.59
CA SER A 134 13.04 3.43 1.54
C SER A 134 12.19 2.36 0.85
N LEU A 135 11.42 2.73 -0.17
CA LEU A 135 10.40 1.83 -0.71
C LEU A 135 10.94 0.80 -1.72
N LYS A 136 12.12 1.06 -2.29
CA LYS A 136 12.78 0.15 -3.24
C LYS A 136 13.05 -1.20 -2.58
N GLY A 137 12.65 -2.27 -3.25
CA GLY A 137 12.83 -3.63 -2.73
C GLY A 137 11.81 -4.01 -1.65
N THR A 138 10.69 -3.29 -1.55
CA THR A 138 9.55 -3.65 -0.71
C THR A 138 8.33 -3.97 -1.56
N ILE A 139 7.42 -4.77 -1.01
CA ILE A 139 6.15 -5.15 -1.63
C ILE A 139 5.04 -5.08 -0.60
N LEU A 140 3.95 -4.39 -0.95
CA LEU A 140 2.75 -4.28 -0.14
C LEU A 140 1.68 -5.20 -0.74
N PHE A 141 1.25 -6.19 0.05
CA PHE A 141 0.07 -6.99 -0.27
C PHE A 141 -1.16 -6.38 0.38
N MET A 142 -2.23 -6.33 -0.38
CA MET A 142 -3.51 -5.78 -0.01
C MET A 142 -4.60 -6.78 -0.33
N ILE A 143 -5.39 -7.12 0.69
CA ILE A 143 -6.58 -7.96 0.59
C ILE A 143 -7.78 -7.05 0.45
N ARG A 144 -8.51 -7.19 -0.65
CA ARG A 144 -9.77 -6.51 -0.89
C ARG A 144 -10.96 -7.31 -0.39
N ASP A 145 -12.12 -6.66 -0.31
CA ASP A 145 -13.39 -7.25 0.09
C ASP A 145 -14.07 -8.14 -0.98
N ASP A 146 -13.48 -8.25 -2.17
CA ASP A 146 -13.93 -9.06 -3.31
C ASP A 146 -13.01 -10.27 -3.60
N LEU A 147 -12.28 -10.74 -2.59
CA LEU A 147 -11.31 -11.86 -2.70
C LEU A 147 -10.16 -11.60 -3.69
N VAL A 148 -9.88 -10.33 -3.99
CA VAL A 148 -8.72 -9.94 -4.79
C VAL A 148 -7.55 -9.61 -3.87
N VAL A 149 -6.39 -10.19 -4.16
CA VAL A 149 -5.11 -9.80 -3.57
C VAL A 149 -4.35 -8.94 -4.57
N LEU A 150 -4.10 -7.68 -4.22
CA LEU A 150 -3.27 -6.77 -4.99
C LEU A 150 -1.87 -6.71 -4.39
N ALA A 151 -0.85 -6.86 -5.24
CA ALA A 151 0.55 -6.68 -4.85
C ALA A 151 1.10 -5.39 -5.47
N LEU A 152 1.62 -4.50 -4.62
CA LEU A 152 2.14 -3.19 -4.98
C LEU A 152 3.64 -3.12 -4.67
N ALA A 153 4.49 -2.93 -5.69
CA ALA A 153 5.90 -2.65 -5.48
C ALA A 153 6.06 -1.26 -4.83
N GLY A 154 6.80 -1.22 -3.73
CA GLY A 154 6.97 0.00 -2.94
C GLY A 154 5.66 0.59 -2.40
N GLY A 155 4.56 -0.19 -2.35
CA GLY A 155 3.23 0.32 -2.01
C GLY A 155 2.59 1.23 -3.07
N LEU A 156 3.22 1.38 -4.23
CA LEU A 156 2.89 2.42 -5.22
C LEU A 156 2.47 1.80 -6.56
N VAL A 157 3.34 0.96 -7.11
CA VAL A 157 3.19 0.43 -8.47
C VAL A 157 2.50 -0.93 -8.40
N PRO A 158 1.31 -1.11 -9.00
CA PRO A 158 0.68 -2.42 -9.06
C PRO A 158 1.53 -3.36 -9.92
N VAL A 159 1.85 -4.53 -9.36
CA VAL A 159 2.67 -5.56 -10.01
C VAL A 159 1.81 -6.72 -10.45
N THR A 160 0.94 -7.19 -9.56
CA THR A 160 0.06 -8.32 -9.85
C THR A 160 -1.24 -8.19 -9.10
N GLU A 161 -2.28 -8.76 -9.70
CA GLU A 161 -3.60 -8.93 -9.13
C GLU A 161 -3.92 -10.43 -9.13
N ILE A 162 -4.31 -10.96 -7.97
CA ILE A 162 -4.64 -12.38 -7.80
C ILE A 162 -6.12 -12.45 -7.43
N ARG A 163 -6.94 -12.85 -8.40
CA ARG A 163 -8.36 -13.13 -8.20
C ARG A 163 -8.49 -14.55 -7.67
N LEU A 164 -8.79 -14.71 -6.38
CA LEU A 164 -8.86 -16.03 -5.76
C LEU A 164 -9.97 -16.89 -6.37
N VAL A 165 -11.10 -16.27 -6.75
CA VAL A 165 -12.26 -16.94 -7.35
C VAL A 165 -11.85 -17.72 -8.60
N GLU A 166 -11.13 -17.08 -9.52
CA GLU A 166 -10.63 -17.73 -10.75
C GLU A 166 -9.64 -18.86 -10.46
N LYS A 167 -8.78 -18.69 -9.45
CA LYS A 167 -7.75 -19.68 -9.11
C LYS A 167 -8.31 -20.91 -8.40
N LEU A 168 -9.37 -20.74 -7.62
CA LEU A 168 -10.08 -21.84 -6.95
C LEU A 168 -11.08 -22.51 -7.90
N GLY A 169 -11.64 -21.77 -8.86
CA GLY A 169 -12.63 -22.26 -9.84
C GLY A 169 -12.06 -22.83 -11.14
N SER A 170 -10.76 -22.68 -11.44
CA SER A 170 -10.22 -23.07 -12.76
C SER A 170 -10.22 -24.59 -12.98
N VAL A 171 -10.97 -25.04 -13.99
CA VAL A 171 -10.97 -26.42 -14.50
C VAL A 171 -9.69 -26.64 -15.32
N HIS A 172 -8.82 -27.57 -14.90
CA HIS A 172 -7.73 -28.06 -15.76
C HIS A 172 -8.29 -29.09 -16.75
N MET A 173 -8.24 -28.78 -18.05
CA MET A 173 -8.45 -29.77 -19.11
C MET A 173 -7.14 -30.51 -19.36
N THR A 174 -7.02 -31.74 -18.88
CA THR A 174 -6.01 -32.69 -19.33
C THR A 174 -6.75 -33.87 -19.97
N ASP A 175 -6.51 -34.06 -21.27
CA ASP A 175 -6.88 -35.22 -22.09
C ASP A 175 -8.08 -36.05 -21.59
N SER A 176 -9.26 -35.69 -22.10
CA SER A 176 -10.46 -36.53 -22.24
C SER A 176 -11.19 -37.03 -20.98
N ILE A 177 -10.79 -36.65 -19.76
CA ILE A 177 -11.63 -36.82 -18.56
C ILE A 177 -11.57 -35.54 -17.72
N PRO A 178 -12.69 -34.82 -17.51
CA PRO A 178 -12.71 -33.70 -16.58
C PRO A 178 -12.56 -34.24 -15.16
N ILE A 179 -11.32 -34.25 -14.64
CA ILE A 179 -11.08 -34.41 -13.21
C ILE A 179 -11.32 -33.02 -12.62
N THR A 180 -12.53 -32.77 -12.17
CA THR A 180 -12.80 -31.60 -11.34
C THR A 180 -12.02 -31.76 -10.04
N ALA A 181 -10.85 -31.13 -9.96
CA ALA A 181 -10.20 -30.84 -8.69
C ALA A 181 -11.03 -29.76 -7.98
N HIS A 182 -12.23 -30.13 -7.53
CA HIS A 182 -13.07 -29.32 -6.67
C HIS A 182 -12.37 -29.20 -5.32
N LEU A 183 -11.44 -28.27 -5.17
CA LEU A 183 -11.35 -27.57 -3.90
C LEU A 183 -12.58 -26.66 -3.84
N LYS A 184 -13.74 -27.27 -3.54
CA LYS A 184 -14.99 -26.59 -3.18
C LYS A 184 -14.82 -26.02 -1.78
N LEU A 185 -13.77 -25.23 -1.60
CA LEU A 185 -13.59 -24.41 -0.42
C LEU A 185 -14.56 -23.26 -0.61
N ASP A 186 -15.62 -23.23 0.19
CA ASP A 186 -16.48 -22.06 0.33
C ASP A 186 -15.65 -20.96 1.02
N VAL A 187 -14.68 -20.39 0.32
CA VAL A 187 -13.84 -19.32 0.86
C VAL A 187 -14.69 -18.07 0.94
N ILE A 188 -14.93 -17.62 2.16
CA ILE A 188 -15.74 -16.44 2.45
C ILE A 188 -14.84 -15.23 2.71
N SER A 189 -13.63 -15.41 3.24
CA SER A 189 -12.71 -14.30 3.50
C SER A 189 -11.25 -14.73 3.49
N ILE A 190 -10.36 -13.78 3.18
CA ILE A 190 -8.92 -13.91 3.35
C ILE A 190 -8.54 -13.29 4.70
N TYR A 191 -8.04 -14.12 5.62
CA TYR A 191 -7.70 -13.71 6.97
C TYR A 191 -6.34 -13.03 7.06
N ASP A 192 -5.31 -13.56 6.38
CA ASP A 192 -3.98 -12.95 6.39
C ASP A 192 -3.17 -13.41 5.17
N ILE A 193 -2.09 -12.69 4.91
CA ILE A 193 -1.12 -13.00 3.88
C ILE A 193 0.27 -12.96 4.49
N LEU A 194 1.08 -13.97 4.15
CA LEU A 194 2.49 -13.99 4.44
C LEU A 194 3.26 -14.13 3.13
N TYR A 195 4.35 -13.38 3.02
CA TYR A 195 5.26 -13.47 1.89
C TYR A 195 6.66 -13.80 2.39
N SER A 196 7.29 -14.79 1.77
CA SER A 196 8.71 -15.07 1.93
C SER A 196 9.34 -15.32 0.56
N GLN A 197 10.61 -15.01 0.40
CA GLN A 197 11.32 -15.31 -0.84
C GLN A 197 11.43 -16.81 -1.11
N LYS A 198 11.46 -17.62 -0.05
CA LYS A 198 11.68 -19.06 -0.13
C LYS A 198 10.38 -19.80 -0.47
N ASP A 199 9.30 -19.43 0.19
CA ASP A 199 8.02 -20.15 0.16
C ASP A 199 6.97 -19.42 -0.68
N GLY A 200 7.29 -18.22 -1.17
CA GLY A 200 6.40 -17.40 -1.98
C GLY A 200 5.28 -16.78 -1.15
N LEU A 201 4.08 -16.71 -1.76
CA LEU A 201 2.90 -16.12 -1.15
C LEU A 201 2.07 -17.22 -0.47
N THR A 202 1.92 -17.11 0.84
CA THR A 202 0.99 -17.94 1.63
C THR A 202 -0.23 -17.12 2.00
N ILE A 203 -1.41 -17.65 1.72
CA ILE A 203 -2.69 -16.98 1.96
C ILE A 203 -3.47 -17.81 2.97
N ALA A 204 -3.82 -17.21 4.10
CA ALA A 204 -4.71 -17.81 5.09
C ALA A 204 -6.16 -17.42 4.74
N VAL A 205 -6.99 -18.42 4.48
CA VAL A 205 -8.41 -18.25 4.10
C VAL A 205 -9.33 -18.87 5.15
N THR A 206 -10.57 -18.40 5.20
CA THR A 206 -11.61 -18.96 6.07
C THR A 206 -12.94 -19.08 5.32
N ASP A 207 -13.70 -20.11 5.70
CA ASP A 207 -15.08 -20.37 5.29
C ASP A 207 -16.12 -19.74 6.25
N TYR A 208 -15.66 -18.94 7.20
CA TYR A 208 -16.50 -18.28 8.19
C TYR A 208 -16.28 -16.76 8.17
N GLY A 209 -17.36 -15.99 8.08
CA GLY A 209 -17.30 -14.52 8.12
C GLY A 209 -18.36 -13.82 7.27
N PRO A 210 -18.24 -12.49 7.10
CA PRO A 210 -19.09 -11.73 6.20
C PRO A 210 -18.83 -12.15 4.75
N ARG A 211 -19.88 -12.30 3.95
CA ARG A 211 -19.76 -12.69 2.54
C ARG A 211 -18.92 -11.67 1.75
N PRO A 212 -18.03 -12.13 0.86
CA PRO A 212 -17.27 -11.24 0.02
C PRO A 212 -18.20 -10.52 -0.95
N LYS A 213 -17.84 -9.28 -1.31
CA LYS A 213 -18.58 -8.50 -2.30
C LYS A 213 -18.16 -8.94 -3.70
N LEU A 214 -18.66 -10.10 -4.11
CA LEU A 214 -18.49 -10.61 -5.46
C LEU A 214 -19.45 -9.89 -6.41
N ASP A 215 -18.95 -9.54 -7.59
CA ASP A 215 -19.75 -9.10 -8.72
C ASP A 215 -20.73 -10.21 -9.11
N ASP A 216 -21.89 -9.86 -9.69
CA ASP A 216 -22.94 -10.83 -10.00
C ASP A 216 -22.48 -11.97 -10.94
N VAL A 217 -21.39 -11.76 -11.69
CA VAL A 217 -20.78 -12.74 -12.60
C VAL A 217 -20.01 -13.84 -11.84
N ASP A 218 -19.54 -13.55 -10.63
CA ASP A 218 -18.72 -14.46 -9.81
C ASP A 218 -19.54 -15.22 -8.75
N ARG A 219 -20.88 -15.14 -8.81
CA ARG A 219 -21.81 -15.72 -7.81
C ARG A 219 -22.32 -17.13 -8.14
N ASP A 220 -22.07 -17.62 -9.36
CA ASP A 220 -22.61 -18.87 -9.89
C ASP A 220 -21.63 -20.06 -9.81
#